data_AF-A0A955SQZ2-F1
#
_entry.id   AF-A0A955SQZ2-F1
#
_cell.length_a   1.000
_cell.length_b   1.000
_cell.length_c   1.000
_cell.angle_alpha   90.00
_cell.angle_beta   90.00
_cell.angle_gamma   90.00
#
_symmetry.space_group_name_H-M   'P 1'
#
loop_
_entity.id
_entity.type
_entity.pdbx_description
1 polymer ?
#
loop_
_entity_poly.entity_id
_entity_poly.type
_entity_poly.pdbx_seq_one_letter_code
_entity_poly.pdbx_strand_id
1 'polypeptide(L)'
;MRRLLLLILTPFHLMSLHGPAAAEVIINEIAYHPITDSSAEEYVEIYNTGPNPVDLSGWTLRGAGYTFPASTTILSSSYRVIAKDPNALAVFSPDLANLLGPYPGLLQNSGEKVELLDSFDQLVDKVEYNDSLPWPTAADGYGPSLELLHPEFDNALSENWGASDLTNDASAAWLTLDATMSSVDGDFFFYAADYDDLGWIGDGLSIHILFDDFFLEDLSNPGVNLIQDGGFESGDASDWKIDGTLHTGLASPEDSCSG
;
A
#
# COMPACT_ATOMS: atom_id res chain seq x y z
N MET A 1 -56.51 31.02 40.34
CA MET A 1 -55.13 30.71 40.77
C MET A 1 -54.25 30.73 39.53
N ARG A 2 -53.36 31.71 39.37
CA ARG A 2 -52.42 31.76 38.22
C ARG A 2 -51.12 31.08 38.64
N ARG A 3 -50.73 29.99 37.96
CA ARG A 3 -49.46 29.29 38.19
C ARG A 3 -48.40 29.92 37.29
N LEU A 4 -47.33 30.43 37.90
CA LEU A 4 -46.12 30.91 37.23
C LEU A 4 -45.19 29.71 37.07
N LEU A 5 -44.79 29.40 35.83
CA LEU A 5 -43.79 28.36 35.54
C LEU A 5 -42.43 29.04 35.34
N LEU A 6 -41.48 28.75 36.23
CA LEU A 6 -40.11 29.25 36.16
C LEU A 6 -39.24 28.16 35.53
N LEU A 7 -38.78 28.36 34.30
CA LEU A 7 -37.80 27.50 33.62
C LEU A 7 -36.40 28.03 33.91
N ILE A 8 -35.63 27.28 34.71
CA ILE A 8 -34.21 27.56 34.94
C ILE A 8 -33.43 26.71 33.92
N LEU A 9 -32.92 27.37 32.88
CA LEU A 9 -31.95 26.77 31.94
C LEU A 9 -30.56 26.89 32.56
N THR A 10 -30.04 25.81 33.11
CA THR A 10 -28.61 25.73 33.48
C THR A 10 -27.78 25.65 32.21
N PRO A 11 -26.74 26.48 32.02
CA PRO A 11 -25.85 26.33 30.88
C PRO A 11 -25.13 24.99 30.99
N PHE A 12 -25.40 24.09 30.04
CA PHE A 12 -24.61 22.88 29.84
C PHE A 12 -23.20 23.34 29.44
N HIS A 13 -22.24 23.24 30.37
CA HIS A 13 -20.83 23.28 29.98
C HIS A 13 -20.51 21.92 29.37
N LEU A 14 -20.34 21.89 28.06
CA LEU A 14 -19.71 20.79 27.38
C LEU A 14 -18.27 20.72 27.89
N MET A 15 -17.99 19.89 28.90
CA MET A 15 -16.62 19.48 29.18
C MET A 15 -16.18 18.66 27.97
N SER A 16 -15.45 19.29 27.05
CA SER A 16 -14.71 18.56 26.04
C SER A 16 -13.67 17.72 26.77
N LEU A 17 -13.91 16.40 26.81
CA LEU A 17 -12.88 15.42 27.10
C LEU A 17 -11.88 15.49 25.93
N HIS A 18 -10.93 16.41 26.03
CA HIS A 18 -9.72 16.28 25.22
C HIS A 18 -8.96 15.09 25.81
N GLY A 19 -9.03 13.94 25.12
CA GLY A 19 -7.91 13.01 25.14
C GLY A 19 -6.63 13.74 24.71
N PRO A 20 -5.44 13.10 24.74
CA PRO A 20 -4.31 13.67 24.03
C PRO A 20 -4.79 14.05 22.63
N ALA A 21 -4.70 15.34 22.28
CA ALA A 21 -5.11 15.78 20.96
C ALA A 21 -4.28 14.97 19.98
N ALA A 22 -4.94 14.13 19.16
CA ALA A 22 -4.26 13.47 18.07
C ALA A 22 -3.50 14.53 17.27
N ALA A 23 -2.28 14.22 16.84
CA ALA A 23 -1.53 15.12 15.99
C ALA A 23 -2.39 15.48 14.77
N GLU A 24 -2.46 16.77 14.42
CA GLU A 24 -3.25 17.20 13.27
C GLU A 24 -2.63 16.70 11.95
N VAL A 25 -1.33 16.40 11.95
CA VAL A 25 -0.62 15.79 10.83
C VAL A 25 -0.01 14.48 11.30
N ILE A 26 -0.38 13.39 10.66
CA ILE A 26 0.07 12.04 10.98
C ILE A 26 0.85 11.44 9.82
N ILE A 27 1.67 10.43 10.10
CA ILE A 27 2.23 9.50 9.13
C ILE A 27 1.10 8.52 8.78
N ASN A 28 0.71 8.48 7.51
CA ASN A 28 -0.42 7.70 7.01
C ASN A 28 0.02 6.43 6.28
N GLU A 29 1.15 6.50 5.57
CA GLU A 29 1.60 5.40 4.70
C GLU A 29 3.13 5.38 4.61
N ILE A 30 3.71 4.19 4.51
CA ILE A 30 5.15 3.96 4.42
C ILE A 30 5.41 2.86 3.38
N ALA A 31 5.94 3.24 2.21
CA ALA A 31 6.45 2.30 1.22
C ALA A 31 7.95 2.08 1.45
N TYR A 32 8.28 1.12 2.33
CA TYR A 32 9.65 0.88 2.77
C TYR A 32 10.38 -0.20 1.98
N HIS A 33 9.66 -1.09 1.28
CA HIS A 33 10.23 -2.18 0.49
C HIS A 33 9.39 -2.41 -0.78
N PRO A 34 9.67 -1.66 -1.86
CA PRO A 34 8.98 -1.84 -3.14
C PRO A 34 9.26 -3.20 -3.78
N ILE A 35 8.31 -3.74 -4.56
CA ILE A 35 8.44 -5.04 -5.26
C ILE A 35 9.63 -5.11 -6.23
N THR A 36 10.11 -3.98 -6.70
CA THR A 36 11.26 -3.87 -7.61
C THR A 36 12.61 -3.93 -6.89
N ASP A 37 12.63 -3.99 -5.56
CA ASP A 37 13.79 -3.77 -4.69
C ASP A 37 14.47 -2.39 -4.88
N SER A 38 13.80 -1.46 -5.58
CA SER A 38 14.36 -0.15 -5.90
C SER A 38 13.98 0.87 -4.83
N SER A 39 14.95 1.28 -4.02
CA SER A 39 14.73 2.39 -3.06
C SER A 39 14.21 3.68 -3.69
N ALA A 40 14.37 3.89 -5.01
CA ALA A 40 13.87 5.07 -5.71
C ALA A 40 12.33 5.20 -5.64
N GLU A 41 11.63 4.09 -5.40
CA GLU A 41 10.17 4.01 -5.27
C GLU A 41 9.71 4.14 -3.81
N GLU A 42 10.63 4.24 -2.84
CA GLU A 42 10.25 4.43 -1.43
C GLU A 42 9.63 5.81 -1.19
N TYR A 43 8.64 5.85 -0.31
CA TYR A 43 8.03 7.09 0.16
C TYR A 43 7.43 6.98 1.55
N VAL A 44 7.19 8.14 2.16
CA VAL A 44 6.35 8.29 3.34
C VAL A 44 5.23 9.27 3.02
N GLU A 45 3.99 8.88 3.26
CA GLU A 45 2.83 9.77 3.18
C GLU A 45 2.51 10.35 4.56
N ILE A 46 2.21 11.66 4.58
CA ILE A 46 1.60 12.31 5.73
C ILE A 46 0.21 12.83 5.38
N TYR A 47 -0.70 12.80 6.35
CA TYR A 47 -2.08 13.24 6.21
C TYR A 47 -2.47 14.25 7.28
N ASN A 48 -3.17 15.31 6.88
CA ASN A 48 -3.71 16.31 7.81
C ASN A 48 -5.15 15.96 8.22
N THR A 49 -5.32 15.42 9.42
CA THR A 49 -6.62 15.09 10.04
C THR A 49 -7.37 16.34 10.53
N GLY A 50 -6.66 17.47 10.66
CA GLY A 50 -7.19 18.72 11.16
C GLY A 50 -8.09 19.47 10.17
N PRO A 51 -8.95 20.39 10.67
CA PRO A 51 -9.87 21.18 9.84
C PRO A 51 -9.22 22.38 9.14
N ASN A 52 -7.92 22.64 9.40
CA ASN A 52 -7.21 23.81 8.88
C ASN A 52 -5.94 23.39 8.14
N PRO A 53 -5.48 24.18 7.14
CA PRO A 53 -4.16 23.98 6.57
C PRO A 53 -3.03 24.15 7.61
N VAL A 54 -2.00 23.33 7.49
CA VAL A 54 -0.80 23.37 8.34
C VAL A 54 0.42 23.76 7.51
N ASP A 55 1.20 24.72 8.02
CA ASP A 55 2.50 25.09 7.45
C ASP A 55 3.58 24.12 7.95
N LEU A 56 4.16 23.38 7.01
CA LEU A 56 5.21 22.39 7.25
C LEU A 56 6.61 22.99 7.10
N SER A 57 6.74 24.30 6.84
CA SER A 57 8.05 24.93 6.62
C SER A 57 9.03 24.64 7.76
N GLY A 58 10.15 23.99 7.44
CA GLY A 58 11.19 23.65 8.41
C GLY A 58 10.87 22.46 9.32
N TRP A 59 9.74 21.79 9.13
CA TRP A 59 9.48 20.48 9.75
C TRP A 59 10.50 19.47 9.25
N THR A 60 10.68 18.38 10.00
CA THR A 60 11.61 17.30 9.62
C THR A 60 10.95 15.94 9.68
N LEU A 61 11.29 15.09 8.73
CA LEU A 61 10.95 13.67 8.69
C LEU A 61 12.23 12.86 8.93
N ARG A 62 12.41 12.37 10.16
CA ARG A 62 13.53 11.49 10.53
C ARG A 62 13.20 10.06 10.13
N GLY A 63 14.24 9.28 9.78
CA GLY A 63 14.13 8.06 8.96
C GLY A 63 14.52 8.40 7.52
N ALA A 64 13.66 9.16 6.82
CA ALA A 64 13.94 9.70 5.49
C ALA A 64 15.03 10.81 5.45
N GLY A 65 15.30 11.47 6.58
CA GLY A 65 16.27 12.57 6.66
C GLY A 65 15.85 13.82 5.88
N TYR A 66 14.54 14.06 5.75
CA TYR A 66 13.98 15.14 4.95
C TYR A 66 13.67 16.37 5.81
N THR A 67 13.88 17.57 5.25
CA THR A 67 13.43 18.84 5.83
C THR A 67 12.51 19.52 4.83
N PHE A 68 11.31 19.84 5.27
CA PHE A 68 10.29 20.45 4.43
C PHE A 68 10.72 21.88 4.02
N PRO A 69 10.72 22.20 2.72
CA PRO A 69 11.09 23.54 2.24
C PRO A 69 10.19 24.64 2.80
N ALA A 70 10.68 25.88 2.76
CA ALA A 70 9.87 27.04 3.11
C ALA A 70 8.64 27.15 2.18
N SER A 71 7.52 27.62 2.73
CA SER A 71 6.21 27.73 2.07
C SER A 71 5.59 26.37 1.69
N THR A 72 6.00 25.28 2.36
CA THR A 72 5.33 23.98 2.20
C THR A 72 4.10 23.94 3.09
N THR A 73 2.94 23.68 2.52
CA THR A 73 1.67 23.61 3.24
C THR A 73 0.96 22.31 2.91
N ILE A 74 0.31 21.70 3.90
CA ILE A 74 -0.66 20.63 3.73
C ILE A 74 -2.06 21.18 4.03
N LEU A 75 -2.99 21.02 3.10
CA LEU A 75 -4.37 21.49 3.30
C LEU A 75 -5.10 20.58 4.30
N SER A 76 -6.23 21.04 4.82
CA SER A 76 -7.12 20.20 5.63
C SER A 76 -7.56 18.97 4.84
N SER A 77 -7.60 17.81 5.49
CA SER A 77 -8.03 16.54 4.90
C SER A 77 -7.32 16.22 3.58
N SER A 78 -6.03 16.50 3.52
CA SER A 78 -5.18 16.29 2.35
C SER A 78 -3.88 15.62 2.75
N TYR A 79 -3.23 15.00 1.76
CA TYR A 79 -1.97 14.30 1.93
C TYR A 79 -0.78 15.03 1.27
N ARG A 80 0.43 14.63 1.68
CA ARG A 80 1.70 14.91 1.01
C ARG A 80 2.51 13.62 1.01
N VAL A 81 3.08 13.29 -0.15
CA VAL A 81 3.96 12.12 -0.32
C VAL A 81 5.39 12.62 -0.38
N ILE A 82 6.24 12.15 0.52
CA ILE A 82 7.66 12.51 0.59
C ILE A 82 8.44 11.33 0.01
N ALA A 83 8.91 11.47 -1.23
CA ALA A 83 9.51 10.38 -2.01
C ALA A 83 11.04 10.41 -2.02
N LYS A 84 11.66 9.22 -2.13
CA LYS A 84 13.11 9.07 -2.30
C LYS A 84 13.56 9.71 -3.60
N ASP A 85 12.87 9.38 -4.69
CA ASP A 85 12.99 10.03 -5.98
C ASP A 85 11.59 10.31 -6.55
N PRO A 86 11.07 11.54 -6.41
CA PRO A 86 9.71 11.86 -6.86
C PRO A 86 9.53 11.73 -8.38
N ASN A 87 10.61 11.78 -9.18
CA ASN A 87 10.48 11.58 -10.62
C ASN A 87 10.37 10.09 -10.97
N ALA A 88 11.15 9.24 -10.29
CA ALA A 88 11.04 7.79 -10.46
C ALA A 88 9.68 7.29 -9.95
N LEU A 89 9.26 7.75 -8.77
CA LEU A 89 7.96 7.40 -8.20
C LEU A 89 6.80 7.84 -9.09
N ALA A 90 6.85 9.03 -9.72
CA ALA A 90 5.81 9.46 -10.65
C ALA A 90 5.73 8.63 -11.95
N VAL A 91 6.79 7.90 -12.31
CA VAL A 91 6.78 6.97 -13.45
C VAL A 91 6.19 5.62 -13.02
N PHE A 92 6.53 5.16 -11.82
CA PHE A 92 6.05 3.90 -11.27
C PHE A 92 4.59 4.00 -10.83
N SER A 93 4.23 5.01 -10.04
CA SER A 93 2.88 5.25 -9.51
C SER A 93 2.34 6.59 -10.03
N PRO A 94 1.90 6.68 -11.30
CA PRO A 94 1.49 7.94 -11.92
C PRO A 94 0.28 8.61 -11.26
N ASP A 95 -0.52 7.85 -10.51
CA ASP A 95 -1.68 8.35 -9.77
C ASP A 95 -1.31 8.95 -8.40
N LEU A 96 -0.09 8.71 -7.90
CA LEU A 96 0.41 9.39 -6.70
C LEU A 96 0.64 10.87 -7.00
N ALA A 97 -0.10 11.72 -6.27
CA ALA A 97 -0.02 13.17 -6.39
C ALA A 97 0.65 13.81 -5.17
N ASN A 98 0.80 15.14 -5.21
CA ASN A 98 1.35 15.92 -4.08
C ASN A 98 2.76 15.50 -3.64
N LEU A 99 3.57 15.05 -4.60
CA LEU A 99 4.93 14.57 -4.37
C LEU A 99 5.87 15.70 -3.92
N LEU A 100 6.64 15.40 -2.88
CA LEU A 100 7.79 16.13 -2.37
C LEU A 100 9.02 15.22 -2.42
N GLY A 101 10.18 15.80 -2.13
CA GLY A 101 11.48 15.11 -2.21
C GLY A 101 12.44 15.80 -3.17
N PRO A 102 13.52 15.13 -3.60
CA PRO A 102 13.97 13.83 -3.10
C PRO A 102 14.39 13.90 -1.63
N TYR A 103 14.12 12.85 -0.84
CA TYR A 103 14.72 12.72 0.49
C TYR A 103 16.09 12.00 0.44
N PRO A 104 17.05 12.37 1.30
CA PRO A 104 18.41 11.85 1.20
C PRO A 104 18.61 10.49 1.90
N GLY A 105 17.83 10.16 2.94
CA GLY A 105 17.92 8.93 3.71
C GLY A 105 17.40 7.69 2.97
N LEU A 106 17.33 6.55 3.65
CA LEU A 106 16.81 5.29 3.11
C LEU A 106 15.92 4.68 4.16
N LEU A 107 14.74 4.22 3.75
CA LEU A 107 13.91 3.44 4.65
C LEU A 107 14.55 2.06 4.85
N GLN A 108 14.43 1.49 6.05
CA GLN A 108 14.98 0.17 6.35
C GLN A 108 13.93 -0.91 6.09
N ASN A 109 14.27 -1.88 5.22
CA ASN A 109 13.35 -2.95 4.87
C ASN A 109 12.93 -3.75 6.12
N SER A 110 13.85 -4.00 7.04
CA SER A 110 13.61 -4.78 8.28
C SER A 110 12.90 -4.03 9.42
N GLY A 111 12.28 -2.88 9.15
CA GLY A 111 11.68 -2.02 10.17
C GLY A 111 12.61 -0.91 10.68
N GLU A 112 12.00 0.23 11.00
CA GLU A 112 12.65 1.35 11.68
C GLU A 112 11.64 2.26 12.39
N LYS A 113 12.17 3.32 12.99
CA LYS A 113 11.40 4.41 13.57
C LYS A 113 11.42 5.65 12.67
N VAL A 114 10.25 6.01 12.15
CA VAL A 114 10.01 7.25 11.38
C VAL A 114 9.37 8.29 12.31
N GLU A 115 9.93 9.51 12.35
CA GLU A 115 9.43 10.58 13.21
C GLU A 115 9.17 11.85 12.40
N LEU A 116 7.98 12.43 12.57
CA LEU A 116 7.63 13.75 12.07
C LEU A 116 7.79 14.76 13.20
N LEU A 117 8.60 15.80 12.97
CA LEU A 117 8.83 16.87 13.94
C LEU A 117 8.51 18.22 13.33
N ASP A 118 8.00 19.13 14.15
CA ASP A 118 7.71 20.49 13.75
C ASP A 118 8.99 21.33 13.59
N SER A 119 8.82 22.60 13.21
CA SER A 119 9.94 23.55 13.03
C SER A 119 10.70 23.89 14.32
N PHE A 120 10.22 23.45 15.48
CA PHE A 120 10.83 23.64 16.80
C PHE A 120 11.43 22.34 17.36
N ASP A 121 11.60 21.30 16.51
CA ASP A 121 12.05 19.96 16.89
C ASP A 121 11.12 19.25 17.90
N GLN A 122 9.84 19.64 17.97
CA GLN A 122 8.85 18.92 18.78
C GLN A 122 8.28 17.76 17.98
N LEU A 123 8.17 16.59 18.63
CA LEU A 123 7.56 15.42 18.02
C LEU A 123 6.08 15.71 17.74
N VAL A 124 5.71 15.62 16.46
CA VAL A 124 4.32 15.71 16.00
C VAL A 124 3.75 14.31 15.95
N ASP A 125 4.43 13.39 15.27
CA ASP A 125 3.98 12.01 15.11
C ASP A 125 5.16 11.04 14.93
N LYS A 126 4.92 9.75 15.17
CA LYS A 126 5.94 8.69 15.04
C LYS A 126 5.29 7.34 14.74
N VAL A 127 5.94 6.60 13.85
CA VAL A 127 5.67 5.18 13.59
C VAL A 127 6.95 4.38 13.80
N GLU A 128 6.86 3.23 14.46
CA GLU A 128 7.97 2.26 14.59
C GLU A 128 7.53 0.94 13.99
N TYR A 129 7.71 0.81 12.67
CA TYR A 129 7.20 -0.31 11.88
C TYR A 129 8.15 -1.50 11.88
N ASN A 130 7.65 -2.66 11.42
CA ASN A 130 8.43 -3.88 11.23
C ASN A 130 7.98 -4.62 9.96
N ASP A 131 8.83 -5.51 9.47
CA ASP A 131 8.60 -6.38 8.31
C ASP A 131 7.97 -7.74 8.68
N SER A 132 7.70 -7.95 9.97
CA SER A 132 7.20 -9.21 10.48
C SER A 132 6.00 -9.03 11.40
N LEU A 133 5.25 -10.12 11.57
CA LEU A 133 4.09 -10.15 12.46
C LEU A 133 4.43 -9.58 13.85
N PRO A 134 3.55 -8.72 14.41
CA PRO A 134 2.16 -8.49 14.02
C PRO A 134 1.93 -7.38 12.98
N TRP A 135 2.96 -6.92 12.28
CA TRP A 135 2.81 -5.98 11.15
C TRP A 135 2.42 -6.71 9.86
N PRO A 136 1.69 -6.06 8.93
CA PRO A 136 1.38 -6.61 7.62
C PRO A 136 2.65 -6.99 6.83
N THR A 137 2.85 -8.28 6.57
CA THR A 137 4.00 -8.82 5.83
C THR A 137 3.94 -8.54 4.33
N ALA A 138 2.74 -8.32 3.78
CA ALA A 138 2.57 -7.99 2.36
C ALA A 138 3.22 -6.65 1.96
N ALA A 139 3.50 -5.73 2.90
CA ALA A 139 4.23 -4.51 2.63
C ALA A 139 5.76 -4.69 2.47
N ASP A 140 6.27 -5.92 2.71
CA ASP A 140 7.69 -6.26 2.68
C ASP A 140 8.13 -6.81 1.31
N GLY A 141 8.11 -5.98 0.27
CA GLY A 141 8.64 -6.38 -1.05
C GLY A 141 7.64 -7.12 -1.94
N TYR A 142 6.36 -7.18 -1.57
CA TYR A 142 5.31 -7.84 -2.38
C TYR A 142 4.45 -6.87 -3.19
N GLY A 143 4.76 -5.57 -3.18
CA GLY A 143 4.06 -4.55 -3.96
C GLY A 143 3.36 -3.49 -3.11
N PRO A 144 2.51 -3.88 -2.15
CA PRO A 144 1.84 -2.94 -1.27
C PRO A 144 2.81 -2.11 -0.44
N SER A 145 2.37 -0.91 -0.07
CA SER A 145 2.95 -0.15 1.03
C SER A 145 2.30 -0.55 2.35
N LEU A 146 2.83 -0.04 3.46
CA LEU A 146 2.22 -0.14 4.77
C LEU A 146 1.33 1.09 5.03
N GLU A 147 0.01 0.91 5.13
CA GLU A 147 -0.98 1.99 5.23
C GLU A 147 -1.78 1.92 6.54
N LEU A 148 -2.04 3.09 7.15
CA LEU A 148 -2.91 3.20 8.31
C LEU A 148 -4.37 3.02 7.88
N LEU A 149 -5.06 2.03 8.46
CA LEU A 149 -6.42 1.64 8.05
C LEU A 149 -7.45 2.77 8.22
N HIS A 150 -7.20 3.71 9.13
CA HIS A 150 -8.02 4.90 9.28
C HIS A 150 -7.21 6.04 9.92
N PRO A 151 -7.29 7.28 9.41
CA PRO A 151 -6.51 8.41 9.93
C PRO A 151 -6.75 8.79 11.41
N GLU A 152 -7.81 8.27 12.03
CA GLU A 152 -8.12 8.50 13.45
C GLU A 152 -7.66 7.36 14.37
N PHE A 153 -7.08 6.29 13.82
CA PHE A 153 -6.61 5.15 14.60
C PHE A 153 -5.24 5.42 15.23
N ASP A 154 -4.93 4.69 16.30
CA ASP A 154 -3.65 4.77 16.99
C ASP A 154 -2.57 4.11 16.11
N ASN A 155 -1.79 4.94 15.43
CA ASN A 155 -0.74 4.52 14.51
C ASN A 155 0.47 3.87 15.21
N ALA A 156 0.50 3.84 16.55
CA ALA A 156 1.49 3.08 17.31
C ALA A 156 1.15 1.58 17.42
N LEU A 157 -0.08 1.17 17.07
CA LEU A 157 -0.55 -0.21 17.15
C LEU A 157 -0.54 -0.85 15.76
N SER A 158 0.20 -1.95 15.60
CA SER A 158 0.30 -2.65 14.31
C SER A 158 -1.04 -3.16 13.78
N GLU A 159 -2.01 -3.45 14.66
CA GLU A 159 -3.37 -3.87 14.30
C GLU A 159 -4.18 -2.81 13.55
N ASN A 160 -3.73 -1.54 13.57
CA ASN A 160 -4.34 -0.44 12.83
C ASN A 160 -3.69 -0.21 11.47
N TRP A 161 -2.69 -1.01 11.09
CA TRP A 161 -2.02 -0.94 9.80
C TRP A 161 -2.42 -2.11 8.91
N GLY A 162 -2.54 -1.85 7.61
CA GLY A 162 -2.78 -2.83 6.57
C GLY A 162 -1.77 -2.69 5.44
N ALA A 163 -1.75 -3.66 4.54
CA ALA A 163 -1.14 -3.48 3.23
C ALA A 163 -2.07 -2.59 2.38
N SER A 164 -1.52 -1.63 1.64
CA SER A 164 -2.33 -0.80 0.74
C SER A 164 -2.98 -1.63 -0.36
N ASP A 165 -4.11 -1.15 -0.88
CA ASP A 165 -4.80 -1.81 -1.98
C ASP A 165 -4.00 -1.64 -3.28
N LEU A 166 -3.78 -2.74 -3.99
CA LEU A 166 -3.07 -2.78 -5.26
C LEU A 166 -3.94 -2.32 -6.44
N THR A 167 -5.22 -1.97 -6.22
CA THR A 167 -6.17 -1.66 -7.30
C THR A 167 -5.78 -0.49 -8.20
N ASN A 168 -4.78 0.30 -7.82
CA ASN A 168 -4.40 1.55 -8.49
C ASN A 168 -2.91 1.87 -8.35
N ASP A 169 -2.10 0.91 -7.89
CA ASP A 169 -0.64 1.05 -7.88
C ASP A 169 -0.07 0.17 -8.99
N ALA A 170 0.85 0.71 -9.80
CA ALA A 170 1.39 -0.03 -10.94
C ALA A 170 2.33 -1.19 -10.53
N SER A 171 2.36 -1.54 -9.24
CA SER A 171 2.99 -2.74 -8.71
C SER A 171 2.32 -4.04 -9.19
N ALA A 172 1.12 -3.97 -9.79
CA ALA A 172 0.58 -5.02 -10.65
C ALA A 172 1.18 -4.98 -12.08
N ALA A 173 2.49 -4.78 -12.20
CA ALA A 173 3.17 -4.82 -13.50
C ALA A 173 3.27 -6.27 -13.99
N TRP A 174 2.83 -6.54 -15.22
CA TRP A 174 3.05 -7.83 -15.87
C TRP A 174 4.55 -8.18 -15.91
N LEU A 175 4.90 -9.31 -15.31
CA LEU A 175 6.25 -9.87 -15.38
C LEU A 175 6.27 -11.03 -16.39
N THR A 176 7.09 -10.91 -17.43
CA THR A 176 7.37 -12.03 -18.33
C THR A 176 8.39 -12.98 -17.70
N LEU A 177 8.03 -14.25 -17.56
CA LEU A 177 8.90 -15.32 -17.06
C LEU A 177 9.24 -16.30 -18.17
N ASP A 178 10.54 -16.44 -18.47
CA ASP A 178 11.06 -17.40 -19.44
C ASP A 178 11.78 -18.56 -18.75
N ALA A 179 11.36 -19.80 -19.03
CA ALA A 179 12.01 -21.01 -18.51
C ALA A 179 12.19 -22.06 -19.62
N THR A 180 13.34 -22.74 -19.61
CA THR A 180 13.62 -23.89 -20.47
C THR A 180 13.71 -25.16 -19.62
N MET A 181 12.90 -26.15 -19.95
CA MET A 181 12.80 -27.41 -19.22
C MET A 181 12.85 -28.61 -20.17
N SER A 182 13.37 -29.74 -19.70
CA SER A 182 13.24 -31.02 -20.39
C SER A 182 12.06 -31.80 -19.81
N SER A 183 10.96 -31.90 -20.54
CA SER A 183 9.82 -32.72 -20.11
C SER A 183 9.93 -34.16 -20.63
N VAL A 184 9.46 -35.11 -19.82
CA VAL A 184 9.31 -36.53 -20.18
C VAL A 184 7.84 -36.97 -20.27
N ASP A 185 6.89 -36.12 -19.84
CA ASP A 185 5.45 -36.38 -19.88
C ASP A 185 4.65 -35.09 -20.13
N GLY A 186 3.46 -35.21 -20.73
CA GLY A 186 2.77 -34.12 -21.45
C GLY A 186 2.17 -32.98 -20.63
N ASP A 187 2.27 -33.02 -19.29
CA ASP A 187 1.61 -32.04 -18.42
C ASP A 187 2.61 -31.00 -17.88
N PHE A 188 2.24 -29.72 -17.98
CA PHE A 188 2.96 -28.60 -17.39
C PHE A 188 2.10 -27.97 -16.29
N PHE A 189 2.72 -27.66 -15.16
CA PHE A 189 2.05 -27.05 -14.02
C PHE A 189 2.68 -25.70 -13.71
N PHE A 190 1.85 -24.68 -13.55
CA PHE A 190 2.23 -23.39 -12.99
C PHE A 190 1.68 -23.33 -11.57
N TYR A 191 2.55 -23.03 -10.61
CA TYR A 191 2.18 -22.94 -9.20
C TYR A 191 2.42 -21.52 -8.71
N ALA A 192 1.35 -20.92 -8.21
CA ALA A 192 1.44 -19.75 -7.35
C ALA A 192 1.07 -20.17 -5.93
N ALA A 193 1.86 -19.71 -4.96
CA ALA A 193 1.50 -19.75 -3.56
C ALA A 193 1.44 -18.34 -3.03
N ASP A 194 0.44 -18.10 -2.20
CA ASP A 194 0.50 -17.08 -1.18
C ASP A 194 1.39 -17.61 -0.03
N TYR A 195 2.32 -16.78 0.44
CA TYR A 195 3.24 -17.15 1.52
C TYR A 195 2.54 -17.12 2.90
N ASP A 196 1.38 -16.48 3.01
CA ASP A 196 0.65 -16.33 4.27
C ASP A 196 -0.24 -17.53 4.65
N ASP A 197 -0.19 -18.63 3.87
CA ASP A 197 -0.87 -19.89 4.15
C ASP A 197 -0.26 -20.70 5.34
N LEU A 198 0.58 -20.04 6.16
CA LEU A 198 1.10 -20.55 7.45
C LEU A 198 0.12 -20.39 8.63
N GLY A 199 -1.16 -20.12 8.35
CA GLY A 199 -2.25 -20.50 9.25
C GLY A 199 -2.80 -19.42 10.17
N TRP A 200 -2.85 -18.16 9.72
CA TRP A 200 -3.69 -17.16 10.38
C TRP A 200 -4.72 -16.55 9.43
N ILE A 201 -5.99 -16.80 9.76
CA ILE A 201 -7.17 -16.21 9.13
C ILE A 201 -7.30 -14.77 9.64
N GLY A 202 -7.25 -13.74 8.79
CA GLY A 202 -7.90 -12.48 9.18
C GLY A 202 -7.51 -11.13 8.56
N ASP A 203 -6.64 -11.02 7.56
CA ASP A 203 -6.46 -9.71 6.90
C ASP A 203 -7.54 -9.43 5.84
N GLY A 204 -8.19 -10.46 5.32
CA GLY A 204 -9.23 -10.32 4.30
C GLY A 204 -8.68 -9.83 2.95
N LEU A 205 -7.35 -9.83 2.77
CA LEU A 205 -6.73 -9.46 1.50
C LEU A 205 -6.96 -10.59 0.51
N SER A 206 -7.76 -10.30 -0.52
CA SER A 206 -7.91 -11.20 -1.66
C SER A 206 -6.77 -10.90 -2.62
N ILE A 207 -5.67 -11.66 -2.55
CA ILE A 207 -4.61 -11.56 -3.55
C ILE A 207 -5.14 -12.21 -4.83
N HIS A 208 -5.17 -11.44 -5.92
CA HIS A 208 -5.40 -11.96 -7.25
C HIS A 208 -4.06 -12.12 -7.96
N ILE A 209 -3.66 -13.36 -8.24
CA ILE A 209 -2.53 -13.64 -9.12
C ILE A 209 -3.11 -13.92 -10.50
N LEU A 210 -2.83 -13.02 -11.43
CA LEU A 210 -3.23 -13.16 -12.83
C LEU A 210 -2.10 -13.83 -13.61
N PHE A 211 -2.46 -14.76 -14.48
CA PHE A 211 -1.54 -15.35 -15.44
C PHE A 211 -2.10 -15.09 -16.83
N ASP A 212 -1.23 -14.68 -17.76
CA ASP A 212 -1.60 -14.42 -19.14
C ASP A 212 -0.41 -14.69 -20.08
N ASP A 213 -0.69 -14.70 -21.39
CA ASP A 213 0.30 -14.84 -22.47
C ASP A 213 1.18 -16.10 -22.35
N PHE A 214 0.59 -17.23 -21.98
CA PHE A 214 1.32 -18.49 -21.92
C PHE A 214 1.84 -18.93 -23.29
N PHE A 215 3.16 -19.14 -23.37
CA PHE A 215 3.83 -19.60 -24.57
C PHE A 215 4.74 -20.79 -24.28
N LEU A 216 4.51 -21.90 -25.00
CA LEU A 216 5.37 -23.08 -24.96
C LEU A 216 5.83 -23.42 -26.37
N GLU A 217 7.12 -23.53 -26.61
CA GLU A 217 7.67 -23.99 -27.88
C GLU A 217 8.64 -25.16 -27.72
N ASP A 218 8.72 -25.99 -28.76
CA ASP A 218 9.83 -26.93 -28.92
C ASP A 218 11.03 -26.14 -29.45
N LEU A 219 12.14 -26.09 -28.71
CA LEU A 219 13.34 -25.37 -29.14
C LEU A 219 13.96 -25.92 -30.43
N SER A 220 13.60 -27.13 -30.86
CA SER A 220 13.96 -27.68 -32.16
C SER A 220 13.07 -27.18 -33.31
N ASN A 221 11.94 -26.55 -32.99
CA ASN A 221 10.99 -25.93 -33.91
C ASN A 221 10.37 -24.64 -33.30
N PRO A 222 11.16 -23.56 -33.19
CA PRO A 222 10.74 -22.34 -32.50
C PRO A 222 9.65 -21.56 -33.27
N GLY A 223 8.92 -20.71 -32.54
CA GLY A 223 7.90 -19.81 -33.06
C GLY A 223 6.50 -20.42 -33.18
N VAL A 224 6.30 -21.64 -32.68
CA VAL A 224 4.98 -22.29 -32.63
C VAL A 224 4.58 -22.47 -31.17
N ASN A 225 3.52 -21.77 -30.75
CA ASN A 225 2.93 -21.99 -29.43
C ASN A 225 2.21 -23.34 -29.40
N LEU A 226 2.59 -24.19 -28.45
CA LEU A 226 2.01 -25.51 -28.20
C LEU A 226 0.87 -25.45 -27.17
N ILE A 227 0.72 -24.34 -26.45
CA ILE A 227 -0.41 -24.09 -25.55
C ILE A 227 -1.60 -23.60 -26.37
N GLN A 228 -2.75 -24.22 -26.13
CA GLN A 228 -4.02 -23.77 -26.70
C GLN A 228 -4.57 -22.64 -25.84
N ASP A 229 -4.96 -21.54 -26.50
CA ASP A 229 -5.51 -20.35 -25.84
C ASP A 229 -4.65 -19.79 -24.70
N GLY A 230 -3.34 -19.69 -24.93
CA GLY A 230 -2.37 -19.18 -23.95
C GLY A 230 -2.62 -17.75 -23.46
N GLY A 231 -3.26 -16.93 -24.28
CA GLY A 231 -3.63 -15.54 -23.93
C GLY A 231 -5.11 -15.36 -23.60
N PHE A 232 -5.87 -16.45 -23.40
CA PHE A 232 -7.29 -16.41 -23.00
C PHE A 232 -8.25 -15.61 -23.92
N GLU A 233 -7.86 -15.36 -25.17
CA GLU A 233 -8.62 -14.55 -26.14
C GLU A 233 -9.72 -15.34 -26.88
N SER A 234 -9.81 -16.66 -26.68
CA SER A 234 -10.70 -17.51 -27.46
C SER A 234 -12.18 -17.41 -27.09
N GLY A 235 -12.50 -16.86 -25.91
CA GLY A 235 -13.86 -16.95 -25.36
C GLY A 235 -14.16 -18.27 -24.64
N ASP A 236 -13.23 -19.22 -24.60
CA ASP A 236 -13.43 -20.59 -24.11
C ASP A 236 -12.21 -21.13 -23.35
N ALA A 237 -12.27 -21.08 -22.02
CA ALA A 237 -11.22 -21.61 -21.15
C ALA A 237 -11.43 -23.10 -20.78
N SER A 238 -12.22 -23.87 -21.54
CA SER A 238 -12.56 -25.27 -21.17
C SER A 238 -11.38 -26.25 -21.24
N ASP A 239 -10.33 -25.93 -21.98
CA ASP A 239 -9.09 -26.70 -22.03
C ASP A 239 -8.16 -26.40 -20.83
N TRP A 240 -8.47 -25.36 -20.05
CA TRP A 240 -7.73 -24.98 -18.85
C TRP A 240 -8.35 -25.63 -17.60
N LYS A 241 -7.50 -26.24 -16.78
CA LYS A 241 -7.90 -26.83 -15.50
C LYS A 241 -7.22 -26.10 -14.35
N ILE A 242 -8.03 -25.58 -13.43
CA ILE A 242 -7.54 -24.98 -12.18
C ILE A 242 -7.73 -26.01 -11.05
N ASP A 243 -6.63 -26.45 -10.45
CA ASP A 243 -6.60 -27.33 -9.28
C ASP A 243 -5.83 -26.66 -8.14
N GLY A 244 -6.31 -26.75 -6.89
CA GLY A 244 -5.64 -26.15 -5.72
C GLY A 244 -6.53 -26.01 -4.48
N THR A 245 -6.01 -25.39 -3.41
CA THR A 245 -6.72 -25.06 -2.16
C THR A 245 -7.26 -23.63 -2.11
N LEU A 246 -7.12 -22.86 -3.20
CA LEU A 246 -7.62 -21.49 -3.30
C LEU A 246 -9.13 -21.44 -3.03
N HIS A 247 -9.57 -20.43 -2.27
CA HIS A 247 -10.96 -20.26 -1.85
C HIS A 247 -11.92 -20.09 -3.06
N THR A 248 -11.39 -19.65 -4.21
CA THR A 248 -12.00 -19.62 -5.56
C THR A 248 -10.91 -19.60 -6.64
N GLY A 249 -11.10 -20.31 -7.76
CA GLY A 249 -10.28 -20.19 -8.96
C GLY A 249 -11.17 -20.05 -10.20
N LEU A 250 -10.86 -19.10 -11.07
CA LEU A 250 -11.61 -18.80 -12.29
C LEU A 250 -10.63 -18.68 -13.45
N ALA A 251 -10.90 -19.40 -14.54
CA ALA A 251 -10.32 -19.09 -15.84
C ALA A 251 -11.39 -18.30 -16.59
N SER A 252 -11.10 -17.05 -16.93
CA SER A 252 -12.03 -16.16 -17.60
C SER A 252 -11.44 -15.74 -18.94
N PRO A 253 -12.21 -15.79 -20.04
CA PRO A 253 -11.75 -15.41 -21.36
C PRO A 253 -11.75 -13.88 -21.59
N GLU A 254 -11.62 -13.08 -20.52
CA GLU A 254 -11.68 -11.63 -20.60
C GLU A 254 -11.06 -10.94 -19.37
N ASP A 255 -10.17 -9.99 -19.67
CA ASP A 255 -9.38 -9.14 -18.78
C ASP A 255 -10.26 -8.07 -18.10
N SER A 256 -11.26 -8.52 -17.33
CA SER A 256 -12.27 -7.63 -16.74
C SER A 256 -11.79 -6.78 -15.55
N CYS A 257 -10.48 -6.80 -15.24
CA CYS A 257 -9.89 -6.04 -14.15
C CYS A 257 -8.87 -4.97 -14.57
N SER A 258 -8.67 -4.68 -15.86
CA SER A 258 -7.73 -3.64 -16.32
C SER A 258 -8.38 -2.26 -16.57
N GLY A 259 -9.12 -1.74 -15.59
CA GLY A 259 -9.85 -0.46 -15.70
C GLY A 259 -9.58 0.50 -14.57
#